data_AF-A0A084SE33-F1
#
_entry.id   AF-A0A084SE33-F1
#
_cell.length_a   1.000
_cell.length_b   1.000
_cell.length_c   1.000
_cell.angle_alpha   90.00
_cell.angle_beta   90.00
_cell.angle_gamma   90.00
#
_symmetry.space_group_name_H-M   'P 1'
#
loop_
_entity.id
_entity.type
_entity.pdbx_description
1 polymer ?
#
loop_
_entity_poly.entity_id
_entity_poly.type
_entity_poly.pdbx_seq_one_letter_code
_entity_poly.pdbx_strand_id
1 'polypeptide(L)' 'MDLPLGAFGFTRGHKFIFRYDFGDDHRFQLTVADIQEHRSPRTEYPRVAARTGKALEQYPSYD' A
#
# COMPACT_ATOMS: atom_id res chain seq x y z
N MET A 1 10.99 16.09 -7.29
CA MET A 1 9.67 16.75 -7.22
C MET A 1 8.77 15.75 -6.53
N ASP A 2 8.22 16.12 -5.38
CA ASP A 2 7.40 15.21 -4.61
C ASP A 2 5.94 15.43 -5.01
N LEU A 3 5.22 14.35 -5.31
CA LEU A 3 3.81 14.40 -5.69
C LEU A 3 3.00 13.80 -4.53
N PRO A 4 2.18 14.60 -3.81
CA PRO A 4 1.41 14.08 -2.69
C PRO A 4 0.36 13.09 -3.18
N LEU A 5 0.10 12.04 -2.39
CA LEU A 5 -0.85 10.98 -2.76
C LEU A 5 -2.26 11.52 -3.07
N GLY A 6 -2.67 12.62 -2.42
CA GLY A 6 -3.95 13.28 -2.67
C GLY A 6 -4.07 13.95 -4.05
N ALA A 7 -2.97 14.24 -4.75
CA ALA A 7 -3.00 14.87 -6.07
C ALA A 7 -3.41 13.91 -7.20
N PHE A 8 -3.40 12.60 -6.95
CA PHE A 8 -3.67 11.58 -7.96
C PHE A 8 -5.17 11.35 -8.23
N GLY A 9 -6.07 12.12 -7.61
CA GLY A 9 -7.52 12.06 -7.89
C GLY A 9 -8.16 10.71 -7.56
N PHE A 10 -7.59 9.97 -6.60
CA PHE A 10 -8.11 8.66 -6.23
C PHE A 10 -9.49 8.75 -5.60
N THR A 11 -10.32 7.74 -5.88
CA THR A 11 -11.66 7.57 -5.34
C THR A 11 -11.79 6.21 -4.67
N ARG A 12 -12.81 6.05 -3.81
CA ARG A 12 -13.10 4.75 -3.20
C ARG A 12 -13.32 3.69 -4.28
N GLY A 13 -12.67 2.54 -4.12
CA GLY A 13 -12.71 1.43 -5.06
C GLY A 13 -11.71 1.52 -6.22
N HIS A 14 -10.97 2.63 -6.36
CA HIS A 14 -9.92 2.75 -7.37
C HIS A 14 -8.86 1.65 -7.15
N LYS A 15 -8.47 0.97 -8.23
CA LYS A 15 -7.50 -0.13 -8.22
C LYS A 15 -6.24 0.25 -8.96
N PHE A 16 -5.09 -0.12 -8.44
CA PHE A 16 -3.80 0.06 -9.11
C PHE A 16 -2.85 -1.07 -8.74
N ILE A 17 -1.84 -1.28 -9.59
CA ILE A 17 -0.77 -2.24 -9.33
C ILE A 17 0.45 -1.46 -8.84
N PHE A 18 0.91 -1.77 -7.64
CA PHE A 18 2.26 -1.42 -7.22
C PHE A 18 3.20 -2.53 -7.67
N ARG A 19 4.08 -2.18 -8.61
CA ARG A 19 5.08 -3.08 -9.15
C ARG A 19 6.42 -2.78 -8.50
N TYR A 20 7.01 -3.78 -7.87
CA TYR A 20 8.25 -3.68 -7.10
C TYR A 20 9.22 -4.76 -7.55
N ASP A 21 10.53 -4.52 -7.39
CA ASP A 21 11.61 -5.40 -7.82
C ASP A 21 11.39 -5.93 -9.25
N PHE A 22 11.77 -5.14 -10.25
CA PHE A 22 11.48 -5.48 -11.65
C PHE A 22 12.18 -6.74 -12.16
N GLY A 23 13.16 -7.29 -11.43
CA GLY A 23 13.74 -8.60 -11.72
C GLY A 23 12.73 -9.72 -11.45
N ASP A 24 12.16 -9.73 -10.25
CA ASP A 24 11.20 -10.74 -9.80
C ASP A 24 9.75 -10.42 -10.19
N ASP A 25 9.49 -9.21 -10.68
CA ASP A 25 8.18 -8.72 -11.11
C ASP A 25 7.11 -8.83 -10.01
N HIS A 26 7.44 -8.46 -8.78
CA HIS A 26 6.46 -8.46 -7.70
C HIS A 26 5.34 -7.46 -7.98
N ARG A 27 4.11 -7.96 -8.05
CA ARG A 27 2.90 -7.17 -8.33
C ARG A 27 1.96 -7.22 -7.14
N PHE A 28 1.69 -6.05 -6.56
CA PHE A 28 0.76 -5.88 -5.47
C PHE A 28 -0.49 -5.17 -5.98
N GLN A 29 -1.64 -5.84 -5.91
CA GLN A 29 -2.91 -5.19 -6.20
C GLN A 29 -3.33 -4.34 -5.00
N LEU A 30 -3.43 -3.03 -5.23
CA LEU A 30 -3.87 -2.06 -4.25
C LEU A 30 -5.28 -1.59 -4.61
N THR A 31 -6.13 -1.46 -3.59
CA THR A 31 -7.48 -0.92 -3.73
C THR A 31 -7.70 0.14 -2.67
N VAL A 32 -8.19 1.31 -3.08
CA VAL A 32 -8.58 2.37 -2.16
C VAL A 32 -9.84 1.93 -1.43
N ALA A 33 -9.67 1.40 -0.21
CA ALA A 33 -10.79 0.91 0.58
C ALA A 33 -11.72 2.03 1.05
N ASP A 34 -11.12 3.16 1.47
CA ASP A 34 -11.86 4.33 1.92
C ASP A 34 -10.99 5.59 1.91
N ILE A 35 -11.62 6.77 1.86
CA ILE A 35 -10.96 8.07 2.01
C ILE A 35 -11.73 8.83 3.09
N GLN A 36 -11.05 9.19 4.17
CA GLN A 36 -11.65 9.93 5.28
C GLN A 36 -10.76 11.11 5.66
N GLU A 37 -11.38 12.15 6.21
CA GLU A 37 -10.63 13.21 6.88
C GLU A 37 -9.80 12.63 8.03
N HIS A 38 -8.70 13.32 8.33
CA HIS A 38 -7.69 12.86 9.28
C HIS A 38 -8.34 12.52 10.64
N ARG A 39 -8.40 11.22 10.97
CA ARG A 39 -9.08 10.77 12.20
C ARG A 39 -8.18 10.97 13.42
N SER A 40 -8.61 11.88 14.29
CA SER A 40 -8.12 12.17 15.64
C SER A 40 -6.69 12.72 15.75
N PRO A 41 -6.46 13.75 16.58
CA PRO A 41 -5.13 14.34 16.77
C PRO A 41 -4.12 13.44 17.48
N ARG A 42 -4.50 12.21 17.88
CA ARG A 42 -3.64 11.28 18.63
C ARG A 42 -3.28 10.00 17.86
N THR A 43 -3.73 9.85 16.62
CA THR A 43 -3.37 8.68 15.80
C THR A 43 -2.17 9.01 14.94
N GLU A 44 -1.08 8.26 15.11
CA GLU A 44 0.07 8.31 14.22
C GLU A 44 -0.18 7.46 12.97
N TYR A 45 0.27 7.97 11.82
CA TYR A 45 0.15 7.35 10.50
C TYR A 45 1.54 7.26 9.85
N PRO A 46 1.78 6.28 8.95
CA PRO A 46 0.87 5.20 8.54
C PRO A 46 0.70 4.13 9.63
N ARG A 47 -0.43 3.42 9.60
CA ARG A 47 -0.70 2.30 10.51
C ARG A 47 -1.28 1.11 9.79
N VAL A 48 -0.97 -0.08 10.28
CA VAL A 48 -1.58 -1.32 9.80
C VAL A 48 -2.89 -1.54 10.54
N ALA A 49 -4.01 -1.44 9.83
CA ALA A 49 -5.34 -1.65 10.42
C ALA A 49 -5.69 -3.15 10.57
N ALA A 50 -5.22 -3.99 9.66
CA ALA A 50 -5.41 -5.43 9.67
C ALA A 50 -4.30 -6.11 8.84
N ARG A 51 -4.05 -7.39 9.13
CA ARG A 51 -3.18 -8.26 8.32
C ARG A 51 -3.89 -9.59 8.07
N THR A 52 -3.71 -10.12 6.88
CA THR A 52 -4.23 -11.43 6.49
C THR A 52 -3.14 -12.22 5.79
N GLY A 53 -3.04 -13.51 6.09
CA GLY A 53 -1.98 -14.37 5.55
C GLY A 53 -0.60 -14.03 6.10
N LYS A 54 0.43 -14.65 5.51
CA LYS A 54 1.84 -14.42 5.81
C LYS A 54 2.48 -13.75 4.59
N ALA A 55 3.19 -12.65 4.79
CA ALA A 55 4.00 -12.06 3.73
C ALA A 55 5.11 -13.05 3.35
N LEU A 56 5.37 -13.19 2.05
CA LEU A 56 6.52 -13.96 1.58
C LEU A 56 7.80 -13.26 2.00
N GLU A 57 8.83 -14.05 2.29
CA GLU A 57 10.16 -13.52 2.59
C GLU A 57 10.74 -12.88 1.34
N GLN A 58 11.33 -11.69 1.50
CA GLN A 58 12.04 -11.02 0.42
C GLN A 58 13.47 -11.59 0.40
N TYR A 59 13.77 -12.44 -0.60
CA TYR A 59 14.98 -13.28 -0.71
C TYR A 59 15.06 -14.43 0.32
N PRO A 60 14.21 -15.46 0.20
CA PRO A 60 14.36 -16.66 1.01
C PRO A 60 15.71 -17.33 0.71
N SER A 61 16.40 -17.77 1.76
CA SER A 61 17.62 -18.56 1.62
C SER A 61 17.25 -19.91 1.04
N TYR A 62 17.65 -20.18 -0.20
CA TYR A 62 17.63 -21.51 -0.77
C TYR A 62 19.01 -22.12 -0.57
N ASP A 63 19.16 -22.96 0.46
CA ASP A 63 20.27 -23.92 0.53
C ASP A 63 20.08 -25.04 -0.51
#